data_AF-A0A1E7K226-F1
#
_entry.id   AF-A0A1E7K226-F1
#
_cell.length_a   1.000
_cell.length_b   1.000
_cell.length_c   1.000
_cell.angle_alpha   90.00
_cell.angle_beta   90.00
_cell.angle_gamma   90.00
#
_symmetry.space_group_name_H-M   'P 1'
#
loop_
_entity.id
_entity.type
_entity.pdbx_description
1 polymer ?
#
loop_
_entity_poly.entity_id
_entity_poly.type
_entity_poly.pdbx_seq_one_letter_code
_entity_poly.pdbx_strand_id
1 'polypeptide(L)' 'MPTDGLTPPEAARWAARTGLPLPGDRHAQVAATAEHIHAVVSVLRELDFADTPPAADYRPEAGHPDTHAAGEHRAAV' A
#
# COMPACT_ATOMS: atom_id res chain seq x y z
N MET A 1 -6.08 -2.40 9.88
CA MET A 1 -5.10 -3.46 10.15
C MET A 1 -4.08 -2.88 11.10
N PRO A 2 -3.76 -3.53 12.23
CA PRO A 2 -2.75 -2.99 13.13
C PRO A 2 -1.46 -2.85 12.34
N THR A 3 -0.84 -1.67 12.38
CA THR A 3 0.54 -1.47 11.95
C THR A 3 1.40 -2.09 13.03
N ASP A 4 1.41 -3.42 13.12
CA ASP A 4 2.54 -4.09 13.76
C ASP A 4 3.76 -3.53 13.01
N GLY A 5 4.59 -2.76 13.71
CA GLY A 5 5.70 -2.03 13.10
C GLY A 5 6.57 -2.99 12.29
N LEU A 6 7.24 -2.53 11.24
CA LEU A 6 7.92 -3.39 10.28
C LEU A 6 9.05 -4.17 10.96
N THR A 7 8.74 -5.36 11.47
CA THR A 7 9.62 -6.16 12.32
C THR A 7 10.66 -6.94 11.50
N PRO A 8 11.75 -7.43 12.11
CA PRO A 8 12.74 -8.25 11.41
C PRO A 8 12.15 -9.50 10.71
N PRO A 9 11.24 -10.29 11.34
CA PRO A 9 10.58 -11.40 10.66
C PRO A 9 9.73 -10.98 9.45
N GLU A 10 9.07 -9.82 9.54
CA GLU A 10 8.30 -9.29 8.41
C GLU A 10 9.23 -8.87 7.27
N ALA A 11 10.33 -8.16 7.56
CA ALA A 11 11.33 -7.82 6.55
C ALA A 11 11.83 -9.07 5.80
N ALA A 12 12.09 -10.16 6.51
CA ALA A 12 12.45 -11.45 5.90
C ALA A 12 11.34 -12.02 5.01
N ARG A 13 10.09 -12.00 5.49
CA ARG A 13 8.91 -12.46 4.73
C ARG A 13 8.70 -11.67 3.44
N TRP A 14 8.79 -10.34 3.51
CA TRP A 14 8.62 -9.47 2.34
C TRP A 14 9.75 -9.66 1.33
N ALA A 15 11.00 -9.80 1.78
CA ALA A 15 12.13 -10.06 0.90
C ALA A 15 12.07 -11.44 0.21
N ALA A 16 11.61 -12.47 0.94
CA ALA A 16 11.38 -13.78 0.35
C ALA A 16 10.31 -13.73 -0.76
N ARG A 17 9.24 -12.95 -0.56
CA ARG A 17 8.18 -12.76 -1.56
C ARG A 17 8.67 -12.08 -2.84
N THR A 18 9.71 -11.24 -2.78
CA THR A 18 10.28 -10.60 -3.97
C THR A 18 11.32 -11.47 -4.67
N GLY A 19 11.53 -12.72 -4.22
CA GLY A 19 12.56 -13.61 -4.74
C GLY A 19 13.99 -13.20 -4.35
N LEU A 20 14.14 -12.35 -3.33
CA LEU A 20 15.43 -11.86 -2.85
C LEU A 20 15.57 -12.10 -1.34
N PRO A 21 15.78 -13.35 -0.89
CA PRO A 21 15.88 -13.66 0.53
C PRO A 21 17.07 -12.95 1.18
N LEU A 22 16.84 -12.35 2.36
CA LEU A 22 17.86 -11.62 3.11
C LEU A 22 18.65 -12.56 4.04
N PRO A 23 19.98 -12.40 4.14
CA PRO A 23 20.77 -12.95 5.24
C PRO A 23 20.21 -12.54 6.60
N GLY A 24 20.23 -13.46 7.58
CA GLY A 24 19.59 -13.26 8.90
C GLY A 24 20.12 -12.06 9.69
N ASP A 25 21.42 -11.78 9.57
CA ASP A 25 22.10 -10.62 10.16
C ASP A 25 21.59 -9.28 9.60
N ARG A 26 20.96 -9.28 8.42
CA ARG A 26 20.40 -8.06 7.81
C ARG A 26 18.95 -7.76 8.18
N HIS A 27 18.22 -8.72 8.76
CA HIS A 27 16.78 -8.57 9.00
C HIS A 27 16.46 -7.35 9.88
N ALA A 28 17.23 -7.14 10.96
CA ALA A 28 17.04 -6.02 11.87
C ALA A 28 17.32 -4.66 11.22
N GLN A 29 18.39 -4.56 10.43
CA GLN A 29 18.75 -3.31 9.76
C GLN A 29 17.74 -2.94 8.67
N VAL A 30 17.27 -3.93 7.89
CA VAL A 30 16.26 -3.70 6.85
C VAL A 30 14.92 -3.32 7.47
N ALA A 31 14.50 -3.97 8.55
CA ALA A 31 13.31 -3.61 9.32
C ALA A 31 13.35 -2.15 9.79
N ALA A 32 14.43 -1.72 10.44
CA ALA A 32 14.60 -0.33 10.90
C ALA A 32 14.57 0.68 9.75
N THR A 33 15.19 0.33 8.61
CA THR A 33 15.18 1.19 7.41
C THR A 33 13.77 1.31 6.82
N ALA A 34 13.06 0.18 6.74
CA ALA A 34 11.69 0.14 6.23
C ALA A 34 10.73 0.93 7.13
N GLU A 35 10.90 0.84 8.45
CA GLU A 35 10.15 1.64 9.43
C GLU A 35 10.41 3.15 9.25
N HIS A 36 11.68 3.54 9.05
CA HIS A 36 12.01 4.95 8.78
C HIS A 36 11.35 5.47 7.49
N ILE A 37 11.40 4.70 6.41
CA ILE A 37 10.73 5.04 5.15
C ILE A 37 9.22 5.12 5.38
N HIS A 38 8.64 4.16 6.10
CA HIS A 38 7.22 4.13 6.39
C HIS A 38 6.76 5.36 7.17
N ALA A 39 7.54 5.81 8.16
CA ALA A 39 7.27 7.03 8.91
C ALA A 39 7.22 8.27 7.97
N VAL A 40 8.19 8.41 7.06
CA VAL A 40 8.22 9.52 6.10
C VAL A 40 7.05 9.46 5.11
N VAL A 41 6.77 8.29 4.54
CA VAL A 41 5.67 8.10 3.58
C VAL A 41 4.30 8.27 4.25
N SER A 42 4.19 7.96 5.54
CA SER A 42 2.93 8.12 6.27
C SER A 42 2.48 9.58 6.33
N VAL A 43 3.41 10.53 6.39
CA VAL A 43 3.09 11.97 6.30
C VAL A 43 2.39 12.32 4.98
N LEU A 44 2.77 11.67 3.87
CA LEU A 44 2.14 11.91 2.57
C LEU A 44 0.68 11.41 2.53
N ARG A 45 0.32 10.44 3.39
CA ARG A 45 -1.04 9.91 3.47
C ARG A 45 -1.99 10.83 4.24
N GLU A 46 -1.46 11.80 4.97
CA GLU A 46 -2.24 12.81 5.68
C GLU A 46 -2.65 13.96 4.75
N LEU A 47 -2.09 14.02 3.53
CA LEU A 47 -2.47 15.02 2.54
C LEU A 47 -3.91 14.79 2.07
N ASP A 48 -4.70 15.87 2.09
CA ASP A 48 -6.03 15.87 1.49
C ASP A 48 -5.92 16.09 -0.02
N PHE A 49 -6.26 15.05 -0.77
CA PHE A 49 -6.27 15.09 -2.23
C PHE A 49 -7.57 15.67 -2.80
N ALA A 50 -8.60 15.92 -1.98
CA ALA A 50 -9.93 16.38 -2.41
C ALA A 50 -10.42 15.65 -3.67
N ASP A 51 -10.82 16.39 -4.71
CA ASP A 51 -11.26 15.84 -6.00
C ASP A 51 -10.11 15.61 -6.99
N THR A 52 -8.84 15.70 -6.55
CA THR A 52 -7.67 15.50 -7.41
C THR A 52 -7.61 14.03 -7.83
N PRO A 53 -7.81 13.71 -9.11
CA PRO A 53 -7.70 12.34 -9.57
C PRO A 53 -6.24 11.87 -9.52
N PRO A 54 -5.98 10.56 -9.43
CA PRO A 54 -4.66 10.02 -9.71
C PRO A 54 -4.15 10.51 -11.08
N ALA A 55 -2.83 10.60 -11.24
CA ALA A 55 -2.23 11.04 -12.50
C ALA A 55 -2.83 10.28 -13.70
N ALA A 56 -3.06 10.96 -14.83
CA ALA A 56 -3.80 10.41 -15.97
C ALA A 56 -3.22 9.09 -16.55
N ASP A 57 -1.93 8.84 -16.36
CA ASP A 57 -1.24 7.61 -16.76
C ASP A 57 -1.27 6.51 -15.67
N TYR A 58 -1.73 6.82 -14.46
CA TYR A 58 -1.94 5.85 -13.40
C TYR A 58 -3.22 5.06 -13.67
N ARG A 59 -3.06 3.85 -14.20
CA ARG A 59 -4.09 2.82 -14.18
C ARG A 59 -3.83 1.94 -12.95
N PRO A 60 -4.62 2.03 -11.88
CA PRO A 60 -4.62 0.95 -10.90
C PRO A 60 -5.11 -0.28 -11.65
N GLU A 61 -4.29 -1.33 -11.75
CA GLU A 61 -4.76 -2.65 -12.17
C GLU A 61 -6.07 -2.94 -11.43
N ALA A 62 -7.16 -3.13 -12.17
CA ALA A 62 -8.51 -3.22 -11.64
C ALA A 62 -8.59 -4.38 -10.63
N GLY A 63 -8.41 -4.04 -9.35
CA GLY A 63 -8.75 -4.90 -8.24
C GLY A 63 -10.24 -5.20 -8.31
N HIS A 64 -10.55 -6.49 -8.37
CA HIS A 64 -11.85 -7.14 -8.28
C HIS A 64 -13.04 -6.24 -7.89
N PRO A 65 -14.13 -6.21 -8.69
CA PRO A 65 -15.28 -5.38 -8.40
C PRO A 65 -15.99 -5.86 -7.13
N ASP A 66 -15.70 -5.21 -6.00
CA ASP A 66 -16.57 -5.26 -4.84
C ASP A 66 -17.90 -4.63 -5.25
N THR A 67 -18.86 -5.52 -5.46
CA THR A 67 -20.22 -5.21 -5.85
C THR A 67 -20.89 -4.41 -4.74
N HIS A 68 -21.00 -3.10 -4.93
CA HIS A 68 -22.00 -2.30 -4.26
C HIS A 68 -22.95 -1.71 -5.30
N ALA A 69 -23.97 -2.51 -5.62
CA ALA A 69 -25.17 -2.03 -6.26
C ALA A 69 -25.91 -1.07 -5.31
N ALA A 70 -26.25 0.13 -5.80
CA ALA A 70 -27.51 0.83 -5.54
C ALA A 70 -27.48 2.20 -6.23
N GLY A 71 -28.54 2.52 -6.98
CA GLY A 71 -28.81 3.91 -7.39
C GLY A 71 -29.29 4.05 -8.83
N GLU A 72 -30.52 3.62 -9.08
CA GLU A 72 -31.28 3.92 -10.29
C GLU A 72 -31.35 5.43 -10.56
N HIS A 73 -31.14 5.86 -11.82
CA HIS A 73 -31.98 6.92 -12.39
C HIS A 73 -32.25 6.68 -13.88
N ARG A 74 -33.53 6.44 -14.13
CA ARG A 74 -34.23 6.14 -15.37
C ARG A 74 -34.56 7.43 -16.16
N ALA A 75 -34.70 7.25 -17.48
CA ALA A 75 -35.34 8.10 -18.51
C ALA A 75 -34.54 9.33 -18.94
N ALA A 76 -34.57 9.81 -20.19
CA ALA A 76 -35.45 9.66 -21.36
C ALA A 76 -34.64 10.16 -22.60
N VAL A 77 -34.95 10.00 -23.89
CA VAL A 77 -36.07 9.50 -24.72
C VAL A 77 -35.40 8.99 -26.01
#